data_AF-A0A412Q234-F1
#
_entry.id   AF-A0A412Q234-F1
#
_cell.length_a   1.000
_cell.length_b   1.000
_cell.length_c   1.000
_cell.angle_alpha   90.00
_cell.angle_beta   90.00
_cell.angle_gamma   90.00
#
_symmetry.space_group_name_H-M   'P 1'
#
loop_
_entity.id
_entity.type
_entity.pdbx_description
1 polymer ?
#
loop_
_entity_poly.entity_id
_entity_poly.type
_entity_poly.pdbx_seq_one_letter_code
_entity_poly.pdbx_strand_id
1 'polypeptide(L)'
;MSPLEIISRLCDVTETLSTIVKKQQTIIEQSKIEEAVRAELRQEVEETDREMDVLEYHMRKYCDTDDIEATEFGKENAVDD
;
A
#
# COMPACT_ATOMS: atom_id res chain seq x y z
N MET A 1 25.72 20.66 -13.02
CA MET A 1 24.53 19.83 -13.27
C MET A 1 23.31 20.63 -12.88
N SER A 2 22.37 20.82 -13.79
CA SER A 2 21.08 21.45 -13.49
C SER A 2 20.19 20.49 -12.70
N PRO A 3 19.18 21.01 -11.96
CA PRO A 3 18.20 20.15 -11.29
C PRO A 3 17.53 19.14 -12.24
N LEU A 4 17.30 19.51 -13.50
CA LEU A 4 16.72 18.61 -14.51
C LEU A 4 17.67 17.48 -14.90
N GLU A 5 18.97 17.74 -14.99
CA GLU A 5 19.97 16.70 -15.28
C GLU A 5 20.09 15.70 -14.12
N ILE A 6 19.91 16.15 -12.87
CA ILE A 6 19.89 15.28 -11.69
C ILE A 6 18.64 14.38 -11.72
N ILE A 7 17.47 14.96 -12.01
CA ILE A 7 16.21 14.20 -12.10
C ILE A 7 16.30 13.15 -13.22
N SER A 8 16.80 13.53 -14.40
CA SER A 8 16.97 12.59 -15.52
C SER A 8 17.85 11.40 -15.11
N ARG A 9 18.99 11.66 -14.45
CA ARG A 9 19.87 10.59 -13.96
C ARG A 9 19.22 9.71 -12.89
N LEU A 10 18.40 10.29 -12.01
CA LEU A 10 17.66 9.52 -11.02
C LEU A 10 16.64 8.59 -11.69
N CYS A 11 15.97 9.03 -12.74
CA CYS A 11 15.08 8.18 -13.54
C CYS A 11 15.85 7.01 -14.17
N ASP A 12 17.00 7.27 -14.81
CA ASP A 12 17.83 6.23 -15.43
C ASP A 12 18.31 5.19 -14.40
N VAL A 13 18.74 5.64 -13.22
CA VAL A 13 19.13 4.76 -12.11
C VAL A 13 17.94 3.94 -11.62
N THR A 14 16.76 4.54 -11.51
CA THR A 14 15.55 3.85 -11.05
C THR A 14 15.10 2.77 -12.05
N GLU A 15 15.20 3.04 -13.35
CA GLU A 15 14.90 2.06 -14.40
C GLU A 15 15.91 0.90 -14.41
N THR A 16 17.18 1.21 -14.17
CA THR A 16 18.24 0.21 -13.99
C THR A 16 17.96 -0.68 -12.77
N LEU A 17 17.57 -0.08 -11.64
CA LEU A 17 17.19 -0.83 -10.43
C LEU A 17 15.98 -1.73 -10.68
N SER A 18 14.95 -1.25 -11.38
CA SER A 18 13.77 -2.05 -11.77
C SER A 18 14.17 -3.28 -12.58
N THR A 19 15.11 -3.12 -13.52
CA THR A 19 15.64 -4.22 -14.34
C THR A 19 16.39 -5.25 -13.49
N ILE A 20 17.19 -4.80 -12.52
CA ILE A 20 17.92 -5.67 -11.60
C ILE A 20 16.96 -6.49 -10.73
N VAL A 21 15.94 -5.85 -10.15
CA VAL A 21 14.94 -6.52 -9.30
C VAL A 21 14.18 -7.59 -10.07
N LYS A 22 13.75 -7.31 -11.32
CA LYS A 22 13.10 -8.31 -12.18
C LYS A 22 14.02 -9.50 -12.46
N LYS A 23 15.30 -9.26 -12.73
CA LYS A 23 16.28 -10.33 -12.94
C LYS A 23 16.48 -11.17 -11.68
N GLN A 24 16.52 -10.54 -10.50
CA GLN A 24 16.58 -11.25 -9.22
C GLN A 24 15.34 -12.12 -9.01
N GLN A 25 14.14 -11.60 -9.27
CA GLN A 25 12.89 -12.37 -9.19
C GLN A 25 12.94 -13.61 -10.08
N THR A 26 13.32 -13.48 -11.35
CA THR A 26 13.45 -14.63 -12.27
C THR A 26 14.46 -15.65 -11.77
N ILE A 27 15.62 -15.20 -11.25
CA ILE A 27 16.63 -16.10 -10.69
C ILE A 27 16.09 -16.82 -9.45
N ILE A 28 15.37 -16.13 -8.56
CA ILE A 28 14.74 -16.72 -7.38
C ILE A 28 13.75 -17.80 -7.80
N GLU A 29 12.83 -17.49 -8.72
CA GLU A 29 11.82 -18.43 -9.22
C GLU A 29 12.43 -19.66 -9.91
N GLN A 30 13.54 -19.48 -10.65
CA GLN A 30 14.24 -20.55 -11.36
C GLN A 30 15.22 -21.33 -10.50
N SER A 31 15.68 -20.73 -9.39
CA SER A 31 16.60 -21.40 -8.47
C SER A 31 15.84 -22.45 -7.69
N LYS A 32 16.51 -23.58 -7.39
CA LYS A 32 16.09 -24.47 -6.31
C LYS A 32 16.30 -23.72 -4.98
N ILE A 33 15.40 -22.79 -4.69
CA ILE A 33 15.35 -22.08 -3.42
C ILE A 33 15.32 -23.17 -2.34
N GLU A 34 16.21 -23.04 -1.37
CA GLU A 34 16.22 -23.91 -0.21
C GLU A 34 14.85 -23.87 0.46
N GLU A 35 14.26 -25.04 0.75
CA GLU A 35 12.89 -25.11 1.27
C GLU A 35 12.71 -24.28 2.55
N ALA A 36 13.78 -24.08 3.33
CA ALA A 36 13.80 -23.18 4.48
C ALA A 36 13.44 -21.73 4.11
N VAL A 37 14.05 -21.19 3.05
CA VAL A 37 13.79 -19.81 2.59
C VAL A 37 12.38 -19.71 1.98
N ARG A 38 11.91 -20.77 1.31
CA ARG A 38 10.53 -20.83 0.80
C ARG A 38 9.51 -20.87 1.94
N ALA A 39 9.80 -21.60 3.00
CA ALA A 39 8.95 -21.68 4.19
C ALA A 39 8.90 -20.35 4.93
N GLU A 40 10.04 -19.68 5.09
CA GLU A 40 10.14 -18.34 5.70
C GLU A 40 9.29 -17.32 4.93
N LEU A 41 9.46 -17.22 3.60
CA LEU A 41 8.66 -16.30 2.77
C LEU A 41 7.16 -16.61 2.81
N ARG A 42 6.77 -17.89 2.88
CA ARG A 42 5.35 -18.26 3.03
C ARG A 42 4.80 -17.85 4.39
N GLN A 43 5.58 -18.01 5.45
CA GLN A 43 5.19 -17.60 6.79
C GLN A 43 4.99 -16.08 6.86
N GLU A 44 5.91 -15.28 6.30
CA GLU A 44 5.79 -13.82 6.27
C GLU A 44 4.52 -13.36 5.52
N VAL A 45 4.19 -14.01 4.40
CA VAL A 45 2.94 -13.76 3.67
C VAL A 45 1.72 -14.08 4.53
N GLU A 46 1.69 -15.26 5.18
CA GLU A 46 0.57 -15.67 6.06
C GLU A 46 0.41 -14.78 7.30
N GLU A 47 1.50 -14.24 7.84
CA GLU A 47 1.45 -13.28 8.95
C GLU A 47 0.89 -11.94 8.51
N THR A 48 1.36 -11.44 7.36
CA THR A 48 0.88 -10.17 6.79
C THR A 48 -0.60 -10.24 6.39
N ASP A 49 -1.05 -11.36 5.83
CA ASP A 49 -2.45 -11.58 5.45
C ASP A 49 -3.38 -11.57 6.69
N ARG A 50 -2.95 -12.21 7.77
CA ARG A 50 -3.66 -12.16 9.06
C ARG A 50 -3.72 -10.75 9.65
N GLU A 51 -2.65 -9.97 9.52
CA GLU A 51 -2.66 -8.56 9.94
C GLU A 51 -3.64 -7.73 9.10
N MET A 52 -3.68 -7.97 7.80
CA MET A 52 -4.64 -7.34 6.88
C MET A 52 -6.09 -7.66 7.27
N ASP A 53 -6.42 -8.92 7.58
CA ASP A 53 -7.75 -9.31 8.05
C ASP A 53 -8.17 -8.55 9.33
N VAL A 54 -7.23 -8.39 10.27
CA VAL A 54 -7.46 -7.63 11.51
C VAL A 54 -7.70 -6.17 11.18
N LEU A 55 -6.90 -5.57 10.30
CA LEU A 55 -7.09 -4.18 9.88
C LEU A 55 -8.44 -3.98 9.18
N GLU A 56 -8.83 -4.87 8.27
CA GLU A 56 -10.14 -4.84 7.62
C GLU A 56 -11.27 -4.90 8.65
N TYR A 57 -11.18 -5.81 9.62
CA TYR A 57 -12.16 -5.91 10.69
C TYR A 57 -12.32 -4.60 11.48
N HIS A 58 -11.22 -3.92 11.79
CA HIS A 58 -11.26 -2.62 12.46
C HIS A 58 -11.82 -1.52 11.56
N MET A 59 -11.52 -1.56 10.26
CA MET A 59 -12.03 -0.60 9.27
C MET A 59 -13.53 -0.70 9.03
N ARG A 60 -14.15 -1.88 9.21
CA ARG A 60 -15.62 -2.03 9.08
C ARG A 60 -16.40 -1.10 10.01
N LYS A 61 -15.85 -0.72 11.18
CA LYS A 61 -16.47 0.28 12.06
C LYS A 61 -16.46 1.69 11.49
N TYR A 62 -15.50 2.01 10.63
CA TYR A 62 -15.39 3.32 9.99
C TYR A 62 -16.24 3.42 8.72
N CYS A 63 -16.47 2.31 8.00
CA CYS A 63 -17.34 2.29 6.82
C CYS A 63 -18.83 2.55 7.14
N ASP A 64 -19.30 2.28 8.35
CA ASP A 64 -20.68 2.63 8.79
C ASP A 64 -20.82 4.11 9.22
N THR A 65 -19.72 4.85 9.42
CA THR A 65 -19.79 6.26 9.87
C THR A 65 -20.13 7.25 8.76
N ASP A 66 -20.07 6.85 7.49
CA ASP A 66 -20.47 7.69 6.36
C ASP A 66 -21.99 7.67 6.12
N ASP A 67 -22.73 6.78 6.79
CA ASP A 67 -24.19 6.68 6.75
C ASP A 67 -24.89 7.46 7.89
N ILE A 68 -24.18 8.29 8.66
CA ILE A 68 -24.81 9.33 9.50
C ILE A 68 -25.06 10.59 8.67
N GLU A 69 -25.83 10.43 7.59
CA GLU A 69 -26.64 11.51 7.02
C GLU A 69 -27.94 11.65 7.82
N ALA A 70 -27.85 12.23 9.02
CA ALA A 70 -28.95 12.81 9.80
C ALA A 70 -28.36 13.18 11.17
N THR A 71 -28.30 14.42 11.65
CA THR A 71 -29.17 15.59 11.49
C THR A 71 -28.46 16.71 12.26
N GLU A 72 -28.27 17.88 11.64
CA GLU A 72 -28.21 19.23 12.25
C GLU A 72 -27.44 20.24 11.37
N PHE A 73 -27.72 20.26 10.07
CA PHE A 73 -27.47 21.46 9.24
C PHE A 73 -28.81 22.05 8.80
N GLY A 74 -29.52 22.55 9.80
CA GLY A 74 -30.87 23.11 9.70
C GLY A 74 -31.17 24.03 10.87
N LYS A 75 -30.32 25.05 11.08
CA LYS A 75 -30.71 26.27 11.80
C LYS A 75 -30.62 27.42 10.82
N GLU A 76 -31.65 27.49 9.99
CA GLU A 76 -32.01 28.68 9.26
C GLU A 76 -32.20 29.79 10.29
N ASN A 77 -31.41 30.85 10.17
CA ASN A 77 -31.58 32.04 11.00
C ASN A 77 -32.98 32.61 10.74
N ALA A 78 -33.88 32.46 11.69
CA ALA A 78 -35.06 33.31 11.77
C ALA A 78 -34.57 34.75 11.96
N VAL A 79 -34.57 35.52 10.87
CA VAL A 79 -34.43 36.97 10.91
C VAL A 79 -35.78 37.50 11.38
N ASP A 80 -35.80 37.97 12.63
CA ASP A 80 -36.91 38.67 13.27
C ASP A 80 -36.70 40.17 13.01
N ASP A 81 -37.44 40.75 12.05
CA ASP A 81 -38.18 42.04 12.07
C ASP A 81 -38.73 42.38 10.65
#